data_AF-A0A2U1QXJ9-F1
#
_entry.id   AF-A0A2U1QXJ9-F1
#
_cell.length_a   1.000
_cell.length_b   1.000
_cell.length_c   1.000
_cell.angle_alpha   90.00
_cell.angle_beta   90.00
_cell.angle_gamma   90.00
#
_symmetry.space_group_name_H-M   'P 1'
#
loop_
_entity.id
_entity.type
_entity.pdbx_description
1 polymer ?
#
loop_
_entity_poly.entity_id
_entity_poly.type
_entity_poly.pdbx_seq_one_letter_code
_entity_poly.pdbx_strand_id
1 'polypeptide(L)'
;MAQKIIRVGDIEIANDKPMVLFGGMNVLESRDMAMQVCEEYVKVTEKLGIPYVFKASFDKANRSSVTSYRGPGLEEGMRIFQDIKQAFGVPIITDVHEPDQAAVVAEVCDIIQLPAFLSRQTDLVVAMARTNAVINIKKAQFLAPQEMKHILNKCVEAGNDQLILCERGSSFGYNNLVVDMLGFGIMKQFEYPVFFDVTHALQMPGGRADSAGGRRAQVLDLAKAGMSQSLAGLFLEAHPDPDNAKCDGPCALRLDKLEPFLAQLKALDELVKSFPTVETA
;
A
#
# COMPACT_ATOMS: atom_id res chain seq x y z
N MET A 1 -2.16 19.69 16.14
CA MET A 1 -3.30 19.65 15.21
C MET A 1 -3.87 18.24 15.19
N ALA A 2 -5.20 18.09 15.11
CA ALA A 2 -5.86 16.78 15.20
C ALA A 2 -5.73 16.03 13.87
N GLN A 3 -5.31 14.77 13.91
CA GLN A 3 -5.18 13.93 12.71
C GLN A 3 -6.58 13.52 12.23
N LYS A 4 -6.82 13.54 10.91
CA LYS A 4 -8.02 12.97 10.32
C LYS A 4 -8.02 11.45 10.54
N ILE A 5 -9.17 10.91 10.92
CA ILE A 5 -9.39 9.48 11.08
C ILE A 5 -10.20 8.99 9.87
N ILE A 6 -9.60 8.11 9.08
CA ILE A 6 -10.27 7.41 7.99
C ILE A 6 -10.78 6.07 8.53
N ARG A 7 -12.04 5.73 8.27
CA ARG A 7 -12.65 4.47 8.75
C ARG A 7 -12.91 3.50 7.61
N VAL A 8 -12.48 2.27 7.79
CA VAL A 8 -12.74 1.15 6.86
C VAL A 8 -13.36 0.02 7.67
N GLY A 9 -14.69 -0.10 7.61
CA GLY A 9 -15.43 -0.92 8.59
C GLY A 9 -15.13 -0.43 10.02
N ASP A 10 -14.70 -1.34 10.89
CA ASP A 10 -14.32 -1.05 12.28
C ASP A 10 -12.86 -0.57 12.44
N ILE A 11 -12.09 -0.50 11.35
CA ILE A 11 -10.69 -0.09 11.39
C ILE A 11 -10.59 1.43 11.36
N GLU A 12 -10.06 2.02 12.43
CA GLU A 12 -9.68 3.45 12.48
C GLU A 12 -8.24 3.64 12.02
N ILE A 13 -8.05 4.42 10.96
CA ILE A 13 -6.75 4.69 10.34
C ILE A 13 -6.37 6.16 10.60
N ALA A 14 -5.33 6.39 11.41
CA ALA A 14 -4.76 7.72 11.66
C ALA A 14 -3.30 7.61 12.13
N ASN A 15 -2.53 8.69 12.00
CA ASN A 15 -1.09 8.69 12.31
C ASN A 15 -0.78 8.50 13.81
N ASP A 16 -1.75 8.75 14.69
CA ASP A 16 -1.68 8.62 16.14
C ASP A 16 -2.41 7.38 16.70
N LYS A 17 -2.94 6.52 15.82
CA LYS A 17 -3.57 5.22 16.16
C LYS A 17 -2.58 4.06 15.96
N PRO A 18 -2.80 2.88 16.56
CA PRO A 18 -1.99 1.70 16.27
C PRO A 18 -1.86 1.45 14.77
N MET A 19 -0.68 1.02 14.30
CA MET A 19 -0.45 0.82 12.87
C MET A 19 -1.47 -0.15 12.25
N VAL A 20 -1.98 0.21 11.07
CA VAL A 20 -2.79 -0.67 10.23
C VAL A 20 -1.91 -1.29 9.15
N LEU A 21 -2.10 -2.58 8.88
CA LEU A 21 -1.38 -3.30 7.84
C LEU A 21 -2.22 -3.38 6.56
N PHE A 22 -1.71 -2.80 5.48
CA PHE A 22 -2.15 -3.11 4.12
C PHE A 22 -1.22 -4.21 3.58
N GLY A 23 -1.61 -5.46 3.81
CA GLY A 23 -0.73 -6.61 3.59
C GLY A 23 -1.33 -7.59 2.58
N GLY A 24 -0.52 -8.20 1.74
CA GLY A 24 -1.00 -9.26 0.85
C GLY A 24 0.03 -9.67 -0.18
N MET A 25 -0.35 -9.68 -1.45
CA MET A 25 0.50 -10.08 -2.58
C MET A 25 0.53 -9.04 -3.71
N ASN A 26 1.49 -9.14 -4.61
CA ASN A 26 1.65 -8.14 -5.68
C ASN A 26 0.51 -8.17 -6.70
N VAL A 27 0.26 -9.33 -7.29
CA VAL A 27 -0.76 -9.56 -8.32
C VAL A 27 -1.51 -10.83 -7.95
N LEU A 28 -2.81 -10.89 -8.23
CA LEU A 28 -3.55 -12.14 -8.14
C LEU A 28 -2.97 -13.11 -9.17
N GLU A 29 -2.33 -14.20 -8.71
CA GLU A 29 -1.78 -15.23 -9.61
C GLU A 29 -2.79 -16.37 -9.84
N SER A 30 -3.50 -16.75 -8.78
CA SER A 30 -4.63 -17.67 -8.80
C SER A 30 -5.50 -17.44 -7.57
N ARG A 31 -6.75 -17.92 -7.62
CA ARG A 31 -7.67 -17.89 -6.47
C ARG A 31 -7.06 -18.58 -5.25
N ASP A 32 -6.59 -19.82 -5.41
CA ASP A 32 -6.10 -20.62 -4.28
C ASP A 32 -4.86 -20.03 -3.63
N MET A 33 -3.95 -19.44 -4.42
CA MET A 33 -2.80 -18.73 -3.87
C MET A 33 -3.21 -17.48 -3.10
N ALA A 34 -4.16 -16.70 -3.63
CA ALA A 34 -4.66 -15.52 -2.95
C ALA A 34 -5.34 -15.89 -1.61
N MET A 35 -6.11 -16.98 -1.59
CA MET A 35 -6.72 -17.53 -0.39
C MET A 35 -5.66 -17.97 0.63
N GLN A 36 -4.65 -18.74 0.21
CA GLN A 36 -3.54 -19.19 1.08
C GLN A 36 -2.78 -18.00 1.68
N VAL A 37 -2.46 -16.99 0.87
CA VAL A 37 -1.78 -15.79 1.35
C VAL A 37 -2.66 -15.04 2.34
N CYS A 38 -3.93 -14.80 2.01
CA CYS A 38 -4.86 -14.11 2.91
C CYS A 38 -5.02 -14.84 4.25
N GLU A 39 -5.17 -16.16 4.24
CA GLU A 39 -5.29 -16.99 5.44
C GLU A 39 -4.10 -16.80 6.38
N GLU A 40 -2.87 -16.85 5.87
CA GLU A 40 -1.68 -16.67 6.71
C GLU A 40 -1.57 -15.24 7.24
N TYR A 41 -1.92 -14.22 6.44
CA TYR A 41 -1.99 -12.85 6.94
C TYR A 41 -3.02 -12.70 8.06
N VAL A 42 -4.27 -13.19 7.87
CA VAL A 42 -5.34 -13.14 8.87
C VAL A 42 -4.90 -13.81 10.17
N LYS A 43 -4.40 -15.04 10.09
CA LYS A 43 -3.91 -15.79 11.26
C LYS A 43 -2.84 -15.02 12.04
N VAL A 44 -1.88 -14.41 11.35
CA VAL A 44 -0.80 -13.66 11.99
C VAL A 44 -1.31 -12.34 12.57
N THR A 45 -2.15 -11.60 11.84
CA THR A 45 -2.65 -10.30 12.28
C THR A 45 -3.63 -10.43 13.46
N GLU A 46 -4.49 -11.45 13.46
CA GLU A 46 -5.36 -11.78 14.60
C GLU A 46 -4.53 -12.15 15.85
N LYS A 47 -3.53 -13.02 15.68
CA LYS A 47 -2.63 -13.42 16.77
C LYS A 47 -1.90 -12.23 17.40
N LEU A 48 -1.48 -11.27 16.57
CA LEU A 48 -0.75 -10.09 17.00
C LEU A 48 -1.66 -8.90 17.35
N GLY A 49 -2.97 -8.97 17.08
CA GLY A 49 -3.90 -7.86 17.26
C GLY A 49 -3.60 -6.65 16.36
N ILE A 50 -3.15 -6.88 15.12
CA ILE A 50 -2.85 -5.82 14.14
C ILE A 50 -4.05 -5.65 13.20
N PRO A 51 -4.65 -4.45 13.07
CA PRO A 51 -5.71 -4.22 12.09
C PRO A 51 -5.22 -4.47 10.66
N TYR A 52 -6.04 -5.11 9.84
CA TYR A 52 -5.59 -5.69 8.58
C TYR A 52 -6.53 -5.40 7.40
N VAL A 53 -5.96 -5.04 6.26
CA VAL A 53 -6.62 -4.93 4.96
C VAL A 53 -5.82 -5.76 3.96
N PHE A 54 -6.49 -6.69 3.27
CA PHE A 54 -5.84 -7.55 2.28
C PHE A 54 -5.58 -6.78 0.99
N LYS A 55 -4.33 -6.85 0.49
CA LYS A 55 -3.90 -6.21 -0.74
C LYS A 55 -3.62 -7.23 -1.84
N ALA A 56 -4.16 -7.00 -3.03
CA ALA A 56 -3.64 -7.56 -4.29
C ALA A 56 -3.95 -6.63 -5.45
N SER A 57 -3.34 -6.86 -6.62
CA SER A 57 -3.68 -6.19 -7.87
C SER A 57 -4.37 -7.18 -8.81
N PHE A 58 -5.48 -6.79 -9.44
CA PHE A 58 -6.14 -7.61 -10.47
C PHE A 58 -5.47 -7.50 -11.84
N ASP A 59 -4.77 -6.39 -12.10
CA ASP A 59 -4.00 -6.13 -13.31
C ASP A 59 -2.66 -5.46 -12.97
N LYS A 60 -1.65 -5.67 -13.81
CA LYS A 60 -0.38 -4.94 -13.83
C LYS A 60 -0.29 -4.16 -15.13
N ALA A 61 -0.95 -3.00 -15.17
CA ALA A 61 -1.02 -2.14 -16.36
C ALA A 61 0.31 -1.48 -16.79
N ASN A 62 1.39 -1.65 -16.02
CA ASN A 62 2.64 -0.92 -16.17
C ASN A 62 3.90 -1.83 -16.21
N ARG A 63 3.75 -3.07 -16.67
CA ARG A 63 4.90 -3.97 -16.90
C ARG A 63 5.83 -3.38 -17.95
N SER A 64 7.14 -3.59 -17.77
CA SER A 64 8.16 -3.15 -18.74
C SER A 64 8.08 -3.88 -20.08
N SER A 65 7.60 -5.13 -20.08
CA SER A 65 7.42 -5.94 -21.30
C SER A 65 5.94 -6.31 -21.50
N VAL A 66 5.49 -6.28 -22.75
CA VAL A 66 4.13 -6.68 -23.16
C VAL A 66 3.82 -8.15 -22.92
N THR A 67 4.85 -9.01 -22.87
CA THR A 67 4.69 -10.46 -22.65
C THR A 67 4.69 -10.85 -21.17
N SER A 68 4.92 -9.88 -20.28
CA SER A 68 4.88 -10.13 -18.84
C SER A 68 3.47 -10.47 -18.37
N TYR A 69 3.36 -11.37 -17.40
CA TYR A 69 2.08 -11.68 -16.76
C TYR A 69 1.45 -10.42 -16.14
N ARG A 70 0.14 -10.26 -16.35
CA ARG A 70 -0.61 -9.08 -15.91
C ARG A 70 -1.59 -9.35 -14.78
N GLY A 71 -1.99 -10.59 -14.53
CA GLY A 71 -3.07 -10.90 -13.58
C GLY A 71 -4.31 -11.43 -14.30
N PRO A 72 -5.38 -11.71 -13.53
CA PRO A 72 -6.62 -12.26 -14.05
C PRO A 72 -7.48 -11.23 -14.82
N GLY A 73 -7.19 -9.94 -14.69
CA GLY A 73 -8.03 -8.87 -15.23
C GLY A 73 -9.19 -8.52 -14.29
N LEU A 74 -9.99 -7.54 -14.70
CA LEU A 74 -10.98 -6.89 -13.83
C LEU A 74 -12.07 -7.86 -13.33
N GLU A 75 -12.79 -8.52 -14.23
CA GLU A 75 -13.94 -9.36 -13.87
C GLU A 75 -13.56 -10.51 -12.92
N GLU A 76 -12.56 -11.30 -13.30
CA GLU A 76 -12.09 -12.42 -12.49
C GLU A 76 -11.40 -11.95 -11.20
N GLY A 77 -10.68 -10.82 -11.24
CA GLY A 77 -10.10 -10.22 -10.04
C GLY A 77 -11.14 -9.83 -9.01
N MET A 78 -12.25 -9.20 -9.43
CA MET A 78 -13.36 -8.85 -8.55
C MET A 78 -14.02 -10.10 -7.95
N ARG A 79 -14.20 -11.17 -8.74
CA ARG A 79 -14.70 -12.45 -8.24
C ARG A 79 -13.81 -13.05 -7.15
N ILE A 80 -12.49 -13.06 -7.35
CA ILE A 80 -11.53 -13.54 -6.36
C ILE A 80 -11.57 -12.68 -5.08
N PHE A 81 -11.69 -11.35 -5.20
CA PHE A 81 -11.83 -10.50 -4.02
C PHE A 81 -13.13 -10.75 -3.25
N GLN A 82 -14.25 -10.99 -3.92
CA GLN A 82 -15.50 -11.38 -3.27
C GLN A 82 -15.35 -12.71 -2.51
N ASP A 83 -14.70 -13.71 -3.12
CA ASP A 83 -14.38 -14.98 -2.46
C ASP A 83 -13.56 -14.77 -1.17
N ILE A 84 -12.55 -13.90 -1.20
CA ILE A 84 -11.71 -13.56 -0.03
C ILE A 84 -12.55 -12.87 1.05
N LYS A 85 -13.37 -11.88 0.69
CA LYS A 85 -14.27 -11.19 1.64
C LYS A 85 -15.23 -12.17 2.29
N GLN A 86 -15.82 -13.09 1.52
CA GLN A 86 -16.74 -14.08 2.04
C GLN A 86 -16.06 -15.07 3.00
N ALA A 87 -14.84 -15.50 2.68
CA ALA A 87 -14.12 -16.49 3.47
C ALA A 87 -13.53 -15.93 4.76
N PHE A 88 -13.01 -14.70 4.74
CA PHE A 88 -12.21 -14.14 5.84
C PHE A 88 -12.80 -12.88 6.47
N GLY A 89 -13.80 -12.25 5.87
CA GLY A 89 -14.40 -11.02 6.39
C GLY A 89 -13.47 -9.80 6.41
N VAL A 90 -12.34 -9.85 5.71
CA VAL A 90 -11.35 -8.77 5.69
C VAL A 90 -11.68 -7.69 4.65
N PRO A 91 -11.41 -6.41 4.95
CA PRO A 91 -11.45 -5.37 3.93
C PRO A 91 -10.38 -5.58 2.86
N ILE A 92 -10.64 -5.10 1.65
CA ILE A 92 -9.77 -5.27 0.47
C ILE A 92 -9.27 -3.91 -0.04
N ILE A 93 -8.00 -3.88 -0.43
CA ILE A 93 -7.39 -2.81 -1.22
C ILE A 93 -6.87 -3.33 -2.56
N THR A 94 -7.22 -2.65 -3.66
CA THR A 94 -6.64 -2.88 -5.00
C THR A 94 -6.39 -1.56 -5.71
N ASP A 95 -5.49 -1.54 -6.69
CA ASP A 95 -5.23 -0.41 -7.56
C ASP A 95 -6.16 -0.33 -8.79
N VAL A 96 -6.44 0.90 -9.24
CA VAL A 96 -7.29 1.22 -10.39
C VAL A 96 -6.44 1.92 -11.46
N HIS A 97 -6.58 1.52 -12.72
CA HIS A 97 -5.70 1.96 -13.80
C HIS A 97 -6.38 2.90 -14.80
N GLU A 98 -7.70 2.75 -14.98
CA GLU A 98 -8.50 3.53 -15.92
C GLU A 98 -9.78 4.08 -15.26
N PRO A 99 -10.31 5.24 -15.69
CA PRO A 99 -11.45 5.89 -15.03
C PRO A 99 -12.72 5.03 -14.95
N ASP A 100 -12.99 4.24 -15.99
CA ASP A 100 -14.17 3.37 -16.12
C ASP A 100 -14.11 2.15 -15.17
N GLN A 101 -12.92 1.76 -14.73
CA GLN A 101 -12.73 0.69 -13.74
C GLN A 101 -13.15 1.13 -12.33
N ALA A 102 -13.10 2.44 -12.01
CA ALA A 102 -13.20 2.94 -10.64
C ALA A 102 -14.51 2.53 -9.95
N ALA A 103 -15.65 2.67 -10.63
CA ALA A 103 -16.95 2.34 -10.05
C ALA A 103 -17.08 0.84 -9.76
N VAL A 104 -16.74 -0.02 -10.72
CA VAL A 104 -16.82 -1.48 -10.59
C VAL A 104 -15.92 -1.98 -9.47
N VAL A 105 -14.70 -1.45 -9.37
CA VAL A 105 -13.77 -1.83 -8.31
C VAL A 105 -14.28 -1.40 -6.93
N ALA A 106 -14.84 -0.20 -6.81
CA ALA A 106 -15.34 0.35 -5.55
C ALA A 106 -16.60 -0.38 -5.01
N GLU A 107 -17.32 -1.14 -5.84
CA GLU A 107 -18.41 -2.00 -5.38
C GLU A 107 -17.91 -3.20 -4.55
N VAL A 108 -16.67 -3.65 -4.78
CA VAL A 108 -16.11 -4.83 -4.14
C VAL A 108 -15.04 -4.47 -3.11
N CYS A 109 -14.12 -3.56 -3.47
CA CYS A 109 -12.98 -3.19 -2.68
C CYS A 109 -13.27 -1.96 -1.81
N ASP A 110 -12.90 -2.04 -0.54
CA ASP A 110 -13.16 -1.02 0.48
C ASP A 110 -12.20 0.17 0.36
N ILE A 111 -11.01 -0.08 -0.21
CA ILE A 111 -10.01 0.95 -0.53
C ILE A 111 -9.60 0.78 -1.99
N ILE A 112 -9.59 1.88 -2.74
CA ILE A 112 -9.09 1.93 -4.12
C ILE A 112 -7.78 2.73 -4.17
N GLN A 113 -6.76 2.16 -4.79
CA GLN A 113 -5.42 2.74 -4.82
C GLN A 113 -5.13 3.44 -6.14
N LEU A 114 -4.70 4.70 -6.06
CA LEU A 114 -4.25 5.49 -7.20
C LEU A 114 -2.77 5.18 -7.48
N PRO A 115 -2.41 4.57 -8.62
CA PRO A 115 -1.04 4.20 -8.92
C PRO A 115 -0.10 5.40 -9.01
N ALA A 116 1.16 5.19 -8.60
CA ALA A 116 2.19 6.23 -8.56
C ALA A 116 2.34 7.01 -9.88
N PHE A 117 2.44 6.32 -11.02
CA PHE A 117 2.60 6.94 -12.34
C PHE A 117 1.35 7.69 -12.82
N LEU A 118 0.19 7.35 -12.27
CA LEU A 118 -1.10 7.94 -12.66
C LEU A 118 -1.58 8.99 -11.66
N SER A 119 -0.79 9.27 -10.61
CA SER A 119 -1.19 10.11 -9.48
C SER A 119 -1.54 11.57 -9.84
N ARG A 120 -1.14 12.04 -11.02
CA ARG A 120 -1.52 13.36 -11.55
C ARG A 120 -2.63 13.37 -12.59
N GLN A 121 -3.08 12.21 -13.08
CA GLN A 121 -4.08 12.11 -14.14
C GLN A 121 -5.45 12.55 -13.62
N THR A 122 -5.92 13.72 -14.06
CA THR A 122 -7.11 14.37 -13.49
C THR A 122 -8.36 13.51 -13.63
N ASP A 123 -8.59 12.93 -14.80
CA ASP A 123 -9.81 12.15 -15.06
C ASP A 123 -9.89 10.90 -14.18
N LEU A 124 -8.76 10.19 -13.99
CA LEU A 124 -8.70 9.04 -13.10
C LEU A 124 -8.93 9.46 -11.64
N VAL A 125 -8.27 10.52 -11.18
CA VAL A 125 -8.45 11.03 -9.80
C VAL A 125 -9.91 11.40 -9.54
N VAL A 126 -10.54 12.14 -10.48
CA VAL A 126 -11.94 12.56 -10.36
C VAL A 126 -12.87 11.35 -10.40
N ALA A 127 -12.64 10.38 -11.28
CA ALA A 127 -13.44 9.16 -11.35
C ALA A 127 -13.36 8.34 -10.05
N MET A 128 -12.16 8.16 -9.50
CA MET A 128 -11.96 7.51 -8.20
C MET A 128 -12.63 8.28 -7.06
N ALA A 129 -12.47 9.59 -7.00
CA ALA A 129 -13.11 10.43 -5.97
C ALA A 129 -14.62 10.28 -5.96
N ARG A 130 -15.27 10.27 -7.14
CA ARG A 130 -16.73 10.13 -7.28
C ARG A 130 -17.31 8.80 -6.78
N THR A 131 -16.48 7.79 -6.53
CA THR A 131 -16.94 6.52 -5.95
C THR A 131 -17.26 6.63 -4.45
N ASN A 132 -16.77 7.68 -3.77
CA ASN A 132 -16.78 7.83 -2.30
C ASN A 132 -16.06 6.72 -1.52
N ALA A 133 -15.37 5.79 -2.18
CA ALA A 133 -14.50 4.82 -1.52
C ALA A 133 -13.27 5.51 -0.91
N VAL A 134 -12.62 4.85 0.05
CA VAL A 134 -11.33 5.34 0.58
C VAL A 134 -10.27 5.26 -0.52
N ILE A 135 -9.48 6.32 -0.68
CA ILE A 135 -8.44 6.39 -1.72
C ILE A 135 -7.05 6.32 -1.10
N ASN A 136 -6.29 5.28 -1.45
CA ASN A 136 -4.86 5.22 -1.14
C ASN A 136 -4.04 5.83 -2.28
N ILE A 137 -3.34 6.93 -2.03
CA ILE A 137 -2.56 7.66 -3.03
C ILE A 137 -1.09 7.24 -2.94
N LYS A 138 -0.61 6.47 -3.91
CA LYS A 138 0.83 6.18 -4.01
C LYS A 138 1.56 7.43 -4.46
N LYS A 139 2.46 7.98 -3.62
CA LYS A 139 3.33 9.08 -4.01
C LYS A 139 4.22 8.63 -5.17
N ALA A 140 4.25 9.41 -6.25
CA ALA A 140 5.12 9.09 -7.36
C ALA A 140 6.59 9.28 -7.01
N GLN A 141 7.46 8.47 -7.60
CA GLN A 141 8.90 8.51 -7.38
C GLN A 141 9.55 9.81 -7.90
N PHE A 142 8.81 10.61 -8.66
CA PHE A 142 9.24 11.89 -9.22
C PHE A 142 8.57 13.10 -8.54
N LEU A 143 7.80 12.89 -7.46
CA LEU A 143 7.13 13.96 -6.73
C LEU A 143 7.75 14.17 -5.36
N ALA A 144 7.90 15.44 -4.99
CA ALA A 144 8.29 15.81 -3.63
C ALA A 144 7.11 15.65 -2.65
N PRO A 145 7.37 15.41 -1.35
CA PRO A 145 6.33 15.23 -0.34
C PRO A 145 5.29 16.37 -0.29
N GLN A 146 5.73 17.63 -0.41
CA GLN A 146 4.83 18.79 -0.39
C GLN A 146 3.84 18.84 -1.56
N GLU A 147 4.16 18.21 -2.70
CA GLU A 147 3.30 18.22 -3.88
C GLU A 147 2.09 17.30 -3.74
N MET A 148 2.08 16.41 -2.75
CA MET A 148 0.93 15.55 -2.45
C MET A 148 -0.33 16.36 -2.10
N LYS A 149 -0.17 17.59 -1.58
CA LYS A 149 -1.28 18.51 -1.32
C LYS A 149 -2.15 18.77 -2.55
N HIS A 150 -1.56 18.83 -3.74
CA HIS A 150 -2.32 19.08 -4.97
C HIS A 150 -3.23 17.90 -5.35
N ILE A 151 -2.77 16.67 -5.08
CA ILE A 151 -3.56 15.47 -5.37
C ILE A 151 -4.69 15.35 -4.34
N LEU A 152 -4.39 15.62 -3.06
CA LEU A 152 -5.40 15.70 -2.01
C LEU A 152 -6.50 16.71 -2.36
N ASN A 153 -6.13 17.93 -2.73
CA ASN A 153 -7.08 18.97 -3.12
C ASN A 153 -7.94 18.53 -4.31
N LYS A 154 -7.35 17.86 -5.32
CA LYS A 154 -8.08 17.36 -6.48
C LYS A 154 -9.15 16.34 -6.08
N CYS A 155 -8.85 15.41 -5.17
CA CYS A 155 -9.85 14.48 -4.65
C CYS A 155 -10.96 15.20 -3.87
N VAL A 156 -10.58 16.15 -3.00
CA VAL A 156 -11.53 16.93 -2.18
C VAL A 156 -12.45 17.79 -3.06
N GLU A 157 -11.91 18.49 -4.05
CA GLU A 157 -12.67 19.27 -5.03
C GLU A 157 -13.62 18.40 -5.87
N ALA A 158 -13.24 17.13 -6.11
CA ALA A 158 -14.08 16.13 -6.75
C ALA A 158 -15.08 15.45 -5.80
N GLY A 159 -15.10 15.83 -4.51
CA GLY A 159 -16.12 15.43 -3.54
C GLY A 159 -15.72 14.33 -2.56
N ASN A 160 -14.44 13.95 -2.47
CA ASN A 160 -14.00 12.86 -1.60
C ASN A 160 -12.79 13.27 -0.74
N ASP A 161 -12.97 13.24 0.58
CA ASP A 161 -11.93 13.53 1.57
C ASP A 161 -11.49 12.31 2.39
N GLN A 162 -11.83 11.10 1.95
CA GLN A 162 -11.40 9.84 2.56
C GLN A 162 -10.07 9.38 1.96
N LEU A 163 -9.00 10.08 2.31
CA LEU A 163 -7.72 9.97 1.60
C LEU A 163 -6.59 9.45 2.50
N ILE A 164 -5.73 8.61 1.93
CA ILE A 164 -4.52 8.08 2.56
C ILE A 164 -3.34 8.41 1.64
N LEU A 165 -2.22 8.84 2.21
CA LEU A 165 -0.96 9.06 1.48
C LEU A 165 -0.03 7.86 1.68
N CYS A 166 0.62 7.37 0.63
CA CYS A 166 1.49 6.20 0.73
C CYS A 166 2.86 6.45 0.06
N GLU A 167 3.90 6.52 0.88
CA GLU A 167 5.30 6.61 0.46
C GLU A 167 5.76 5.29 -0.17
N ARG A 168 6.56 5.35 -1.23
CA ARG A 168 7.10 4.18 -1.96
C ARG A 168 8.50 4.41 -2.55
N GLY A 169 9.23 5.39 -2.02
CA GLY A 169 10.54 5.83 -2.48
C GLY A 169 10.48 6.93 -3.53
N SER A 170 11.57 7.69 -3.61
CA SER A 170 11.84 8.73 -4.60
C SER A 170 13.03 8.33 -5.48
N SER A 171 13.02 8.75 -6.74
CA SER A 171 14.08 8.44 -7.70
C SER A 171 15.40 9.03 -7.24
N PHE A 172 16.45 8.21 -7.20
CA PHE A 172 17.78 8.64 -6.78
C PHE A 172 18.82 8.24 -7.81
N GLY A 173 19.10 9.15 -8.75
CA GLY A 173 19.83 8.82 -9.96
C GLY A 173 19.05 7.86 -10.86
N TYR A 174 19.75 7.11 -11.69
CA TYR A 174 19.13 6.13 -12.57
C TYR A 174 18.90 4.80 -11.84
N ASN A 175 17.75 4.18 -12.12
CA ASN A 175 17.43 2.79 -11.73
C ASN A 175 17.45 2.50 -10.22
N ASN A 176 17.30 3.52 -9.37
CA ASN A 176 17.36 3.36 -7.93
C ASN A 176 16.36 4.28 -7.19
N LEU A 177 16.00 3.87 -5.98
CA LEU A 177 15.10 4.59 -5.08
C LEU A 177 15.75 4.80 -3.71
N VAL A 178 15.46 5.96 -3.14
CA VAL A 178 15.74 6.33 -1.74
C VAL A 178 14.45 6.74 -1.03
N VAL A 179 14.34 6.46 0.26
CA VAL A 179 13.24 6.95 1.10
C VAL A 179 13.79 8.08 1.97
N ASP A 180 13.25 9.27 1.77
CA ASP A 180 13.52 10.40 2.67
C ASP A 180 12.55 10.33 3.86
N MET A 181 13.06 9.92 5.02
CA MET A 181 12.25 9.77 6.24
C MET A 181 11.67 11.11 6.70
N LEU A 182 12.29 12.25 6.35
CA LEU A 182 11.77 13.58 6.67
C LEU A 182 10.48 13.89 5.91
N GLY A 183 10.30 13.26 4.74
CA GLY A 183 9.11 13.40 3.92
C GLY A 183 7.82 12.97 4.62
N PHE A 184 7.90 12.02 5.56
CA PHE A 184 6.75 11.62 6.38
C PHE A 184 6.23 12.78 7.23
N GLY A 185 7.15 13.52 7.88
CA GLY A 185 6.79 14.69 8.69
C GLY A 185 6.09 15.76 7.86
N ILE A 186 6.56 16.00 6.63
CA ILE A 186 5.93 16.95 5.69
C ILE A 186 4.52 16.48 5.31
N MET A 187 4.34 15.20 4.92
CA MET A 187 3.03 14.68 4.53
C MET A 187 2.01 14.67 5.69
N LYS A 188 2.47 14.40 6.92
CA LYS A 188 1.63 14.44 8.14
C LYS A 188 1.07 15.83 8.46
N GLN A 189 1.69 16.91 7.96
CA GLN A 189 1.15 18.27 8.11
C GLN A 189 -0.16 18.48 7.34
N PHE A 190 -0.50 17.58 6.40
CA PHE A 190 -1.79 17.59 5.71
C PHE A 190 -2.89 16.89 6.50
N GLU A 191 -2.60 16.39 7.71
CA GLU A 191 -3.53 15.76 8.65
C GLU A 191 -4.14 14.43 8.17
N TYR A 192 -3.82 13.97 6.96
CA TYR A 192 -4.24 12.66 6.45
C TYR A 192 -3.33 11.53 6.95
N PRO A 193 -3.86 10.29 7.06
CA PRO A 193 -3.05 9.12 7.34
C PRO A 193 -1.92 8.94 6.32
N VAL A 194 -0.72 8.63 6.83
CA VAL A 194 0.47 8.37 6.03
C VAL A 194 0.93 6.94 6.23
N PHE A 195 1.04 6.22 5.12
CA PHE A 195 1.50 4.84 5.04
C PHE A 195 2.88 4.76 4.42
N PHE A 196 3.57 3.66 4.72
CA PHE A 196 4.82 3.32 4.07
C PHE A 196 4.74 1.99 3.32
N ASP A 197 4.84 2.04 1.99
CA ASP A 197 5.04 0.88 1.12
C ASP A 197 6.51 0.51 1.09
N VAL A 198 6.90 -0.31 2.06
CA VAL A 198 8.27 -0.78 2.19
C VAL A 198 8.66 -1.71 1.04
N THR A 199 7.72 -2.47 0.49
CA THR A 199 7.98 -3.40 -0.62
C THR A 199 8.44 -2.63 -1.85
N HIS A 200 7.68 -1.66 -2.32
CA HIS A 200 8.00 -0.95 -3.56
C HIS A 200 9.12 0.08 -3.39
N ALA A 201 9.37 0.54 -2.16
CA ALA A 201 10.53 1.37 -1.84
C ALA A 201 11.87 0.63 -2.06
N LEU A 202 11.87 -0.71 -2.00
CA LEU A 202 13.05 -1.54 -2.21
C LEU A 202 13.35 -1.85 -3.67
N GLN A 203 12.46 -1.45 -4.60
CA GLN A 203 12.69 -1.68 -6.03
C GLN A 203 14.01 -1.03 -6.48
N MET A 204 14.64 -1.71 -7.43
CA MET A 204 15.69 -1.15 -8.28
C MET A 204 15.14 -1.16 -9.71
N PRO A 205 14.39 -0.12 -10.13
CA PRO A 205 13.68 -0.11 -11.40
C PRO A 205 14.64 -0.32 -12.57
N GLY A 206 14.42 -1.32 -13.43
CA GLY A 206 15.36 -1.66 -14.51
C GLY A 206 16.65 -2.36 -14.05
N GLY A 207 16.70 -2.85 -12.81
CA GLY A 207 17.83 -3.64 -12.29
C GLY A 207 17.96 -5.05 -12.90
N ARG A 208 17.01 -5.48 -13.74
CA ARG A 208 17.07 -6.69 -14.56
C ARG A 208 16.78 -6.35 -16.02
N ALA A 209 17.13 -7.24 -16.94
CA ALA A 209 16.97 -7.01 -18.37
C ALA A 209 15.52 -6.76 -18.82
N ASP A 210 14.55 -7.38 -18.15
CA ASP A 210 13.13 -7.38 -18.54
C ASP A 210 12.17 -6.95 -17.41
N SER A 211 12.70 -6.59 -16.23
CA SER A 211 11.91 -6.40 -15.02
C SER A 211 12.65 -5.55 -13.97
N ALA A 212 11.94 -5.17 -12.90
CA ALA A 212 12.56 -4.51 -11.75
C ALA A 212 13.39 -5.52 -10.93
N GLY A 213 14.56 -5.07 -10.45
CA GLY A 213 15.26 -5.74 -9.36
C GLY A 213 14.68 -5.34 -8.01
N GLY A 214 15.26 -5.84 -6.92
CA GLY A 214 14.77 -5.55 -5.58
C GLY A 214 15.75 -5.93 -4.49
N ARG A 215 15.46 -5.45 -3.27
CA ARG A 215 16.32 -5.54 -2.09
C ARG A 215 15.62 -6.18 -0.90
N ARG A 216 14.81 -7.24 -1.12
CA ARG A 216 14.00 -7.88 -0.05
C ARG A 216 14.78 -8.23 1.23
N ALA A 217 16.07 -8.51 1.15
CA ALA A 217 16.91 -8.80 2.32
C ALA A 217 16.94 -7.65 3.35
N GLN A 218 16.67 -6.42 2.91
CA GLN A 218 16.70 -5.20 3.72
C GLN A 218 15.29 -4.74 4.12
N VAL A 219 14.25 -5.54 3.88
CA VAL A 219 12.85 -5.14 4.11
C VAL A 219 12.57 -4.82 5.57
N LEU A 220 13.13 -5.58 6.50
CA LEU A 220 12.96 -5.33 7.93
C LEU A 220 13.67 -4.06 8.38
N ASP A 221 14.89 -3.82 7.88
CA ASP A 221 15.66 -2.63 8.23
C ASP A 221 14.94 -1.36 7.78
N LEU A 222 14.46 -1.37 6.53
CA LEU A 222 13.76 -0.22 5.96
C LEU A 222 12.39 -0.02 6.62
N ALA A 223 11.64 -1.11 6.89
CA ALA A 223 10.36 -1.03 7.59
C ALA A 223 10.51 -0.42 8.99
N LYS A 224 11.53 -0.84 9.76
CA LYS A 224 11.83 -0.26 11.08
C LYS A 224 12.12 1.24 10.98
N ALA A 225 12.92 1.65 9.99
CA ALA A 225 13.22 3.06 9.79
C ALA A 225 11.94 3.88 9.52
N GLY A 226 11.05 3.42 8.63
CA GLY A 226 9.77 4.10 8.36
C GLY A 226 8.82 4.10 9.56
N MET A 227 8.60 2.94 10.19
CA MET A 227 7.67 2.83 11.31
C MET A 227 8.12 3.60 12.56
N SER A 228 9.43 3.85 12.70
CA SER A 228 9.94 4.72 13.77
C SER A 228 9.43 6.18 13.72
N GLN A 229 8.81 6.60 12.60
CA GLN A 229 8.30 7.96 12.37
C GLN A 229 6.83 8.16 12.79
N SER A 230 6.24 7.18 13.51
CA SER A 230 4.84 7.16 13.95
C SER A 230 3.87 7.39 12.79
N LEU A 231 3.78 6.38 11.92
CA LEU A 231 2.93 6.36 10.72
C LEU A 231 1.57 5.70 11.00
N ALA A 232 0.57 5.99 10.18
CA ALA A 232 -0.75 5.34 10.29
C ALA A 232 -0.71 3.85 9.93
N GLY A 233 0.24 3.44 9.09
CA GLY A 233 0.32 2.05 8.69
C GLY A 233 1.48 1.69 7.78
N LEU A 234 1.55 0.40 7.50
CA LEU A 234 2.54 -0.22 6.62
C LEU A 234 1.82 -0.87 5.44
N PHE A 235 2.36 -0.71 4.24
CA PHE A 235 2.00 -1.48 3.08
C PHE A 235 3.09 -2.51 2.79
N LEU A 236 2.70 -3.78 2.65
CA LEU A 236 3.61 -4.91 2.53
C LEU A 236 3.07 -5.97 1.58
N GLU A 237 3.92 -6.47 0.69
CA GLU A 237 3.63 -7.65 -0.11
C GLU A 237 4.54 -8.81 0.28
N ALA A 238 3.97 -10.00 0.33
CA ALA A 238 4.66 -11.25 0.60
C ALA A 238 4.25 -12.31 -0.42
N HIS A 239 5.09 -13.33 -0.55
CA HIS A 239 4.85 -14.49 -1.40
C HIS A 239 5.40 -15.76 -0.74
N PRO A 240 4.75 -16.93 -0.87
CA PRO A 240 5.28 -18.20 -0.37
C PRO A 240 6.66 -18.52 -0.97
N ASP A 241 6.85 -18.17 -2.23
CA ASP A 241 8.09 -18.39 -2.98
C ASP A 241 8.47 -17.16 -3.83
N PRO A 242 9.08 -16.11 -3.23
CA PRO A 242 9.33 -14.85 -3.93
C PRO A 242 10.18 -14.97 -5.20
N ASP A 243 10.99 -16.03 -5.34
CA ASP A 243 11.84 -16.21 -6.53
C ASP A 243 11.02 -16.63 -7.76
N ASN A 244 9.83 -17.19 -7.56
CA ASN A 244 8.91 -17.61 -8.62
C ASN A 244 7.65 -16.72 -8.76
N ALA A 245 7.54 -15.65 -7.97
CA ALA A 245 6.44 -14.69 -8.07
C ALA A 245 6.39 -14.02 -9.45
N LYS A 246 5.18 -13.80 -9.99
CA LYS A 246 4.97 -13.30 -11.38
C LYS A 246 5.26 -11.81 -11.55
N CYS A 247 5.35 -11.06 -10.46
CA CYS A 247 5.70 -9.64 -10.44
C CYS A 247 6.33 -9.27 -9.09
N ASP A 248 7.36 -8.41 -9.10
CA ASP A 248 8.04 -7.85 -7.91
C ASP A 248 8.55 -8.85 -6.84
N GLY A 249 8.72 -10.12 -7.19
CA GLY A 249 9.35 -11.14 -6.34
C GLY A 249 10.68 -10.74 -5.66
N PRO A 250 11.57 -9.96 -6.31
CA PRO A 250 12.80 -9.45 -5.67
C PRO A 250 12.59 -8.51 -4.48
N CYS A 251 11.39 -7.97 -4.31
CA CYS A 251 11.00 -7.10 -3.20
C CYS A 251 10.06 -7.77 -2.21
N ALA A 252 9.38 -8.84 -2.60
CA ALA A 252 8.39 -9.51 -1.76
C ALA A 252 9.04 -10.17 -0.53
N LEU A 253 8.39 -10.00 0.63
CA LEU A 253 8.73 -10.74 1.84
C LEU A 253 8.43 -12.23 1.63
N ARG A 254 9.24 -13.11 2.22
CA ARG A 254 8.88 -14.53 2.29
C ARG A 254 7.72 -14.71 3.27
N LEU A 255 6.63 -15.34 2.83
CA LEU A 255 5.42 -15.45 3.65
C LEU A 255 5.68 -16.13 5.00
N ASP A 256 6.57 -17.13 5.05
CA ASP A 256 6.95 -17.84 6.28
C ASP A 256 7.72 -16.98 7.31
N LYS A 257 8.06 -15.73 6.96
CA LYS A 257 8.70 -14.75 7.85
C LYS A 257 7.76 -13.64 8.29
N LEU A 258 6.48 -13.69 7.92
CA LEU A 258 5.51 -12.64 8.22
C LEU A 258 5.32 -12.40 9.72
N GLU A 259 5.13 -13.46 10.51
CA GLU A 259 4.92 -13.33 11.96
C GLU A 259 6.09 -12.66 12.70
N PRO A 260 7.35 -13.16 12.62
CA PRO A 260 8.46 -12.51 13.31
C PRO A 260 8.77 -11.10 12.77
N PHE A 261 8.42 -10.81 11.52
CA PHE A 261 8.53 -9.47 10.93
C PHE A 261 7.53 -8.50 11.58
N LEU A 262 6.24 -8.85 11.59
CA LEU A 262 5.18 -8.01 12.14
C LEU A 262 5.27 -7.87 13.67
N ALA A 263 5.70 -8.91 14.39
CA ALA A 263 5.91 -8.83 15.84
C ALA A 263 6.92 -7.74 16.22
N GLN A 264 8.02 -7.61 15.45
CA GLN A 264 9.02 -6.56 15.68
C GLN A 264 8.48 -5.17 15.36
N LEU A 265 7.73 -5.03 14.27
CA LEU A 265 7.15 -3.73 13.88
C LEU A 265 6.05 -3.28 14.84
N LYS A 266 5.22 -4.22 15.35
CA LYS A 266 4.23 -3.91 16.39
C LYS A 266 4.88 -3.37 17.65
N ALA A 267 5.93 -4.04 18.15
CA ALA A 267 6.64 -3.60 19.34
C ALA A 267 7.28 -2.21 19.15
N LEU A 268 7.83 -1.94 17.96
CA LEU A 268 8.36 -0.63 17.61
C LEU A 268 7.25 0.43 17.55
N ASP A 269 6.14 0.14 16.87
CA ASP A 269 5.00 1.05 16.71
C ASP A 269 4.41 1.48 18.07
N GLU A 270 4.17 0.51 18.96
CA GLU A 270 3.67 0.76 20.32
C GLU A 270 4.63 1.64 21.12
N LEU A 271 5.94 1.38 21.01
CA LEU A 271 6.96 2.18 21.69
C LEU A 271 6.95 3.63 21.18
N VAL A 272 7.06 3.85 19.87
CA VAL A 272 7.18 5.22 19.33
C VAL A 272 5.89 6.03 19.47
N LYS A 273 4.72 5.38 19.43
CA LYS A 273 3.44 6.03 19.68
C LYS A 273 3.16 6.31 21.15
N SER A 274 3.88 5.66 22.08
CA SER A 274 3.81 5.98 23.51
C SER A 274 4.56 7.26 23.89
N PHE A 275 5.46 7.75 23.02
CA PHE A 275 6.26 8.94 23.31
C PHE A 275 5.42 10.22 23.25
N PRO A 276 5.58 11.15 24.21
CA PRO A 276 4.99 12.47 24.09
C PRO A 276 5.60 13.21 22.89
N THR A 277 4.80 14.06 22.24
CA THR A 277 5.32 14.93 21.18
C THR A 277 6.29 15.94 21.79
N VAL A 278 7.44 16.13 21.13
CA VAL A 278 8.45 17.14 21.49
C VAL A 278 8.43 18.23 20.43
N GLU A 279 8.17 19.46 20.83
CA GLU A 279 8.28 20.64 19.98
C GLU A 279 9.74 21.11 19.94
N THR A 280 10.36 21.05 18.76
CA THR A 280 11.80 21.33 18.58
C THR A 280 12.08 22.64 17.84
N ALA A 281 11.04 23.34 17.38
CA ALA A 281 11.11 24.66 16.74
C ALA A 281 9.74 25.34 16.78
#